data_AF-A0A1V9E1M4-F1
#
_entry.id   AF-A0A1V9E1M4-F1
#
_cell.length_a   1.000
_cell.length_b   1.000
_cell.length_c   1.000
_cell.angle_alpha   90.00
_cell.angle_beta   90.00
_cell.angle_gamma   90.00
#
_symmetry.space_group_name_H-M   'P 1'
#
loop_
_entity.id
_entity.type
_entity.pdbx_description
1 polymer ?
#
loop_
_entity_poly.entity_id
_entity_poly.type
_entity_poly.pdbx_seq_one_letter_code
_entity_poly.pdbx_strand_id
1 'polypeptide(L)'
;MKPTIINHPFHVIKLEYCSEAPLSTLELEAIDKYVELHNGSQAYKDKLTLLHTYYSGTGTTLNQCQGIFNDLQNEYLLLTPMLHYLEEGGPLTENEIESIDESERVCYDTQPLLTQLHTFNHTYDAYIDGLRAAEQEFVTVEKQQEQLEQLFDAFNDNYFSPIIRDYNNMEIDTCSLDEDFEDFRGVFCDLIEFTDKIYEARAAFLDQHIQLHNKIAELDKDIVALFAAINGDAN
;
A
#
# COMPACT_ATOMS: atom_id res chain seq x y z
N MET A 1 38.78 3.91 27.18
CA MET A 1 38.68 3.59 25.73
C MET A 1 38.49 4.90 24.94
N LYS A 2 38.78 4.95 23.63
CA LYS A 2 38.35 6.12 22.81
C LYS A 2 36.81 6.16 22.79
N PRO A 3 36.17 7.34 22.78
CA PRO A 3 34.72 7.45 22.63
C PRO A 3 34.28 6.65 21.40
N THR A 4 33.37 5.70 21.60
CA THR A 4 32.78 4.92 20.51
C THR A 4 31.57 5.69 20.03
N ILE A 5 31.77 6.51 19.00
CA ILE A 5 30.67 7.22 18.34
C ILE A 5 30.02 6.24 17.37
N ILE A 6 28.80 5.82 17.68
CA ILE A 6 27.95 5.08 16.73
C ILE A 6 27.12 6.14 16.02
N ASN A 7 27.50 6.46 14.77
CA ASN A 7 26.71 7.36 13.93
C ASN A 7 25.44 6.62 13.51
N HIS A 8 24.29 7.03 14.06
CA HIS A 8 23.01 6.42 13.78
C HIS A 8 22.11 7.40 12.94
N PRO A 9 21.44 6.95 11.85
CA PRO A 9 20.48 7.76 11.07
C PRO A 9 19.39 8.54 11.82
N PHE A 10 19.02 8.15 13.05
CA PHE A 10 18.05 8.89 13.87
C PHE A 10 18.71 9.84 14.87
N HIS A 11 19.88 9.49 15.43
CA HIS A 11 20.68 10.40 16.27
C HIS A 11 22.14 9.96 16.42
N VAL A 12 23.01 10.80 16.98
CA VAL A 12 24.39 10.39 17.30
C VAL A 12 24.41 9.85 18.72
N ILE A 13 24.53 8.53 18.88
CA ILE A 13 24.70 7.93 20.20
C ILE A 13 26.13 8.20 20.63
N LYS A 14 26.28 9.05 21.64
CA LYS A 14 27.57 9.38 22.23
C LYS A 14 27.69 8.63 23.54
N LEU A 15 28.21 7.41 23.44
CA LEU A 15 28.71 6.69 24.60
C LEU A 15 30.03 7.34 25.05
N GLU A 16 29.92 8.48 25.73
CA GLU A 16 31.04 9.13 26.41
C GLU A 16 31.29 8.40 27.72
N TYR A 17 32.10 7.34 27.62
CA TYR A 17 32.53 6.56 28.78
C TYR A 17 33.43 7.43 29.66
N CYS A 18 32.92 7.90 30.81
CA CYS A 18 33.67 8.76 31.74
C CYS A 18 34.68 8.00 32.61
N SER A 19 34.90 6.70 32.34
CA SER A 19 35.75 5.80 33.14
C SER A 19 36.91 5.23 32.31
N GLU A 20 38.05 4.94 32.95
CA GLU A 20 39.14 4.18 32.34
C GLU A 20 38.90 2.66 32.37
N ALA A 21 37.84 2.20 33.03
CA ALA A 21 37.46 0.80 33.08
C ALA A 21 37.00 0.27 31.70
N PRO A 22 37.15 -1.04 31.42
CA PRO A 22 36.47 -1.67 30.29
C PRO A 22 34.97 -1.82 30.58
N LEU A 23 34.15 -1.74 29.54
CA LEU A 23 32.72 -2.06 29.60
C LEU A 23 32.50 -3.47 30.19
N SER A 24 31.49 -3.59 31.03
CA SER A 24 31.00 -4.85 31.54
C SER A 24 30.37 -5.70 30.44
N THR A 25 30.22 -7.00 30.69
CA THR A 25 29.53 -7.92 29.77
C THR A 25 28.08 -7.50 29.53
N LEU A 26 27.41 -6.97 30.56
CA LEU A 26 26.03 -6.49 30.46
C LEU A 26 25.90 -5.28 29.54
N GLU A 27 26.81 -4.31 29.66
CA GLU A 27 26.79 -3.10 28.82
C GLU A 27 27.08 -3.41 27.34
N LEU A 28 28.02 -4.33 27.06
CA LEU A 28 28.28 -4.78 25.70
C LEU A 28 27.04 -5.45 25.09
N GLU A 29 26.37 -6.31 25.86
CA GLU A 29 25.13 -6.98 25.42
C GLU A 29 23.98 -5.98 25.21
N ALA A 30 23.83 -5.00 26.10
CA ALA A 30 22.84 -3.93 25.96
C ALA A 30 23.07 -3.10 24.69
N ILE A 31 24.32 -2.72 24.39
CA ILE A 31 24.64 -1.98 23.16
C ILE A 31 24.29 -2.80 21.92
N ASP A 32 24.65 -4.08 21.88
CA ASP A 32 24.35 -4.95 20.74
C ASP A 32 22.83 -5.11 20.52
N LYS A 33 22.08 -5.30 21.61
CA LYS A 33 20.61 -5.43 21.55
C LYS A 33 19.92 -4.13 21.15
N TYR A 34 20.43 -3.00 21.63
CA TYR A 34 19.95 -1.69 21.20
C TYR A 34 20.18 -1.49 19.70
N VAL A 35 21.37 -1.80 19.18
CA VAL A 35 21.69 -1.67 17.74
C VAL A 35 20.78 -2.55 16.88
N GLU A 36 20.48 -3.77 17.34
CA GLU A 36 19.54 -4.68 16.67
C GLU A 36 18.13 -4.07 16.58
N LEU A 37 17.57 -3.66 17.72
CA LEU A 37 16.24 -3.05 17.83
C LEU A 37 16.13 -1.76 16.99
N HIS A 38 17.18 -0.95 17.07
CA HIS A 38 17.34 0.25 16.29
C HIS A 38 17.25 -0.06 14.78
N ASN A 39 18.13 -0.91 14.26
CA ASN A 39 18.20 -1.20 12.81
C ASN A 39 16.89 -1.81 12.30
N GLY A 40 16.25 -2.65 13.10
CA GLY A 40 14.93 -3.17 12.83
C GLY A 40 13.87 -2.07 12.71
N SER A 41 13.89 -1.09 13.62
CA SER A 41 12.99 0.06 13.62
C SER A 41 13.20 0.97 12.40
N GLN A 42 14.45 1.19 11.97
CA GLN A 42 14.73 1.92 10.72
C GLN A 42 14.13 1.20 9.50
N ALA A 43 14.42 -0.10 9.37
CA ALA A 43 13.92 -0.89 8.24
C ALA A 43 12.39 -0.90 8.20
N TYR A 44 11.75 -0.99 9.38
CA TYR A 44 10.30 -0.90 9.50
C TYR A 44 9.77 0.47 9.09
N LYS A 45 10.39 1.57 9.54
CA LYS A 45 10.02 2.93 9.11
C LYS A 45 10.09 3.11 7.59
N ASP A 46 11.11 2.57 6.96
CA ASP A 46 11.28 2.67 5.50
C ASP A 46 10.14 1.95 4.77
N LYS A 47 9.74 0.76 5.26
CA LYS A 47 8.60 0.00 4.74
C LYS A 47 7.27 0.72 4.96
N LEU A 48 7.04 1.23 6.17
CA LEU A 48 5.87 2.05 6.49
C LEU A 48 5.78 3.27 5.58
N THR A 49 6.90 3.96 5.34
CA THR A 49 6.95 5.14 4.46
C THR A 49 6.59 4.78 3.01
N LEU A 50 7.08 3.64 2.52
CA LEU A 50 6.77 3.15 1.18
C LEU A 50 5.27 2.81 1.04
N LEU A 51 4.70 2.10 2.01
CA LEU A 51 3.27 1.78 2.05
C LEU A 51 2.39 3.02 2.19
N HIS A 52 2.76 3.94 3.07
CA HIS A 52 2.08 5.22 3.22
C HIS A 52 2.08 5.98 1.89
N THR A 53 3.24 6.06 1.22
CA THR A 53 3.37 6.72 -0.10
C THR A 53 2.50 6.02 -1.15
N TYR A 54 2.44 4.69 -1.12
CA TYR A 54 1.55 3.94 -2.00
C TYR A 54 0.09 4.31 -1.73
N TYR A 55 -0.44 4.12 -0.52
CA TYR A 55 -1.87 4.36 -0.21
C TYR A 55 -2.28 5.84 -0.31
N SER A 56 -1.40 6.78 0.03
CA SER A 56 -1.68 8.22 -0.09
C SER A 56 -1.48 8.76 -1.52
N GLY A 57 -0.55 8.20 -2.30
CA GLY A 57 -0.23 8.63 -3.65
C GLY A 57 -1.10 8.00 -4.75
N THR A 58 -1.66 6.81 -4.49
CA THR A 58 -2.48 6.06 -5.46
C THR A 58 -3.86 6.65 -5.72
N GLY A 59 -4.24 7.76 -5.06
CA GLY A 59 -5.35 8.58 -5.54
C GLY A 59 -5.19 8.95 -7.02
N THR A 60 -3.96 9.11 -7.52
CA THR A 60 -3.69 9.33 -8.95
C THR A 60 -3.95 8.09 -9.81
N THR A 61 -3.46 6.91 -9.42
CA THR A 61 -3.64 5.65 -10.16
C THR A 61 -5.09 5.18 -10.16
N LEU A 62 -5.78 5.29 -9.03
CA LEU A 62 -7.19 4.94 -8.92
C LEU A 62 -8.05 5.91 -9.76
N ASN A 63 -7.77 7.21 -9.71
CA ASN A 63 -8.47 8.20 -10.55
C ASN A 63 -8.20 7.97 -12.05
N GLN A 64 -6.99 7.56 -12.44
CA GLN A 64 -6.69 7.17 -13.81
C GLN A 64 -7.51 5.94 -14.23
N CYS A 65 -7.57 4.90 -13.40
CA CYS A 65 -8.40 3.72 -13.66
C CYS A 65 -9.89 4.08 -13.74
N GLN A 66 -10.37 4.96 -12.85
CA GLN A 66 -11.74 5.47 -12.88
C GLN A 66 -12.03 6.28 -14.15
N GLY A 67 -11.08 7.08 -14.64
CA GLY A 67 -11.21 7.83 -15.89
C GLY A 67 -11.38 6.90 -17.09
N ILE A 68 -10.48 5.91 -17.23
CA ILE A 68 -10.54 4.92 -18.31
C ILE A 68 -11.81 4.07 -18.21
N PHE A 69 -12.24 3.72 -16.98
CA PHE A 69 -13.51 3.05 -16.75
C PHE A 69 -14.70 3.90 -17.20
N ASN A 70 -14.71 5.20 -16.91
CA ASN A 70 -15.78 6.09 -17.34
C ASN A 70 -15.82 6.20 -18.88
N ASP A 71 -14.66 6.22 -19.54
CA ASP A 71 -14.59 6.22 -21.01
C ASP A 71 -15.17 4.93 -21.59
N LEU A 72 -14.81 3.77 -21.01
CA LEU A 72 -15.41 2.47 -21.36
C LEU A 72 -16.93 2.46 -21.16
N GLN A 73 -17.41 2.97 -20.02
CA GLN A 73 -18.84 3.06 -19.71
C GLN A 73 -19.57 3.98 -20.71
N ASN A 74 -18.96 5.09 -21.10
CA ASN A 74 -19.52 6.01 -22.09
C ASN A 74 -19.66 5.33 -23.45
N GLU A 75 -18.64 4.61 -23.91
CA GLU A 75 -18.73 3.85 -25.17
C GLU A 75 -19.83 2.77 -25.11
N TYR A 76 -19.95 2.06 -23.99
CA TYR A 76 -21.04 1.10 -23.79
C TYR A 76 -22.42 1.75 -23.87
N LEU A 77 -22.61 2.89 -23.19
CA LEU A 77 -23.87 3.63 -23.20
C LEU A 77 -24.21 4.24 -24.58
N LEU A 78 -23.22 4.55 -25.40
CA LEU A 78 -23.43 5.01 -26.78
C LEU A 78 -23.88 3.86 -27.69
N LEU A 79 -23.31 2.68 -27.51
CA LEU A 79 -23.60 1.51 -28.34
C LEU A 79 -24.97 0.89 -28.05
N THR A 80 -25.40 0.91 -26.79
CA THR A 80 -26.63 0.22 -26.33
C THR A 80 -27.92 0.71 -27.04
N PRO A 81 -28.17 2.03 -27.18
CA PRO A 81 -29.31 2.53 -27.96
C PRO A 81 -29.20 2.23 -29.46
N MET A 82 -28.00 2.25 -30.03
CA MET A 82 -27.79 1.99 -31.46
C MET A 82 -28.16 0.55 -31.84
N LEU A 83 -27.89 -0.40 -30.94
CA LEU A 83 -28.30 -1.80 -31.09
C LEU A 83 -29.81 -2.00 -30.92
N HIS A 84 -30.44 -1.27 -30.00
CA HIS A 84 -31.90 -1.30 -29.83
C HIS A 84 -32.65 -0.79 -31.09
N TYR A 85 -32.11 0.22 -31.77
CA TYR A 85 -32.63 0.67 -33.07
C TYR A 85 -32.49 -0.38 -34.19
N LEU A 86 -31.46 -1.24 -34.12
CA LEU A 86 -31.30 -2.37 -35.05
C LEU A 86 -32.29 -3.52 -34.72
N GLU A 87 -32.63 -3.72 -33.45
CA GLU A 87 -33.60 -4.74 -33.01
C GLU A 87 -35.08 -4.34 -33.22
N GLU A 88 -35.44 -3.07 -32.99
CA GLU A 88 -36.82 -2.57 -33.11
C GLU A 88 -37.16 -1.92 -34.46
N GLY A 89 -36.14 -1.51 -35.24
CA GLY A 89 -36.32 -0.72 -36.46
C GLY A 89 -36.60 -1.58 -37.68
N GLY A 90 -37.75 -1.35 -38.33
CA GLY A 90 -37.92 -1.69 -39.75
C GLY A 90 -36.77 -1.10 -40.60
N PRO A 91 -36.56 -1.61 -41.83
CA PRO A 91 -35.34 -1.38 -42.60
C PRO A 91 -35.00 0.11 -42.68
N LEU A 92 -33.76 0.45 -42.30
CA LEU A 92 -33.17 1.76 -42.50
C LEU A 92 -33.35 2.17 -43.97
N THR A 93 -33.61 3.46 -44.23
CA THR A 93 -33.88 3.90 -45.59
C THR A 93 -32.60 3.77 -46.45
N GLU A 94 -32.73 3.49 -47.75
CA GLU A 94 -31.60 3.28 -48.68
C GLU A 94 -30.55 4.42 -48.67
N ASN A 95 -30.90 5.60 -48.15
CA ASN A 95 -29.99 6.75 -47.99
C ASN A 95 -29.14 6.70 -46.70
N GLU A 96 -29.40 5.77 -45.78
CA GLU A 96 -28.69 5.56 -44.51
C GLU A 96 -27.82 4.29 -44.54
N ILE A 97 -27.83 3.57 -45.68
CA ILE A 97 -27.10 2.33 -45.93
C ILE A 97 -26.16 2.55 -47.13
N GLU A 98 -25.16 3.41 -46.97
CA GLU A 98 -24.01 3.40 -47.88
C GLU A 98 -23.02 2.29 -47.45
N SER A 99 -23.15 1.14 -48.14
CA SER A 99 -22.08 0.18 -48.47
C SER A 99 -21.20 -0.43 -47.36
N ILE A 100 -21.79 -0.93 -46.28
CA ILE A 100 -21.10 -1.88 -45.39
C ILE A 100 -22.07 -3.03 -45.13
N ASP A 101 -21.63 -4.28 -45.30
CA ASP A 101 -22.42 -5.48 -45.02
C ASP A 101 -22.94 -5.40 -43.57
N GLU A 102 -24.15 -5.87 -43.30
CA GLU A 102 -24.82 -5.69 -41.99
C GLU A 102 -23.98 -6.30 -40.84
N SER A 103 -23.27 -7.40 -41.15
CA SER A 103 -22.29 -8.04 -40.27
C SER A 103 -20.97 -7.25 -40.11
N GLU A 104 -20.53 -6.55 -41.16
CA GLU A 104 -19.36 -5.67 -41.10
C GLU A 104 -19.68 -4.38 -40.31
N ARG A 105 -20.91 -3.87 -40.40
CA ARG A 105 -21.37 -2.66 -39.70
C ARG A 105 -21.39 -2.86 -38.18
N VAL A 106 -21.91 -4.00 -37.71
CA VAL A 106 -21.86 -4.39 -36.28
C VAL A 106 -20.41 -4.51 -35.78
N CYS A 107 -19.50 -5.04 -36.60
CA CYS A 107 -18.07 -5.08 -36.28
C CYS A 107 -17.43 -3.68 -36.22
N TYR A 108 -17.79 -2.76 -37.13
CA TYR A 108 -17.29 -1.39 -37.11
C TYR A 108 -17.81 -0.59 -35.91
N ASP A 109 -19.09 -0.73 -35.58
CA ASP A 109 -19.73 0.02 -34.50
C ASP A 109 -19.28 -0.47 -33.11
N THR A 110 -18.91 -1.76 -32.97
CA THR A 110 -18.41 -2.34 -31.71
C THR A 110 -16.89 -2.15 -31.49
N GLN A 111 -16.13 -1.80 -32.51
CA GLN A 111 -14.67 -1.66 -32.45
C GLN A 111 -14.17 -0.62 -31.42
N PRO A 112 -14.79 0.56 -31.24
CA PRO A 112 -14.41 1.52 -30.21
C PRO A 112 -14.56 0.93 -28.80
N LEU A 113 -15.67 0.23 -28.54
CA LEU A 113 -15.92 -0.44 -27.26
C LEU A 113 -14.86 -1.51 -26.96
N LEU A 114 -14.53 -2.35 -27.94
CA LEU A 114 -13.47 -3.37 -27.80
C LEU A 114 -12.09 -2.74 -27.53
N THR A 115 -11.80 -1.60 -28.15
CA THR A 115 -10.54 -0.86 -27.96
C THR A 115 -10.45 -0.28 -26.55
N GLN A 116 -11.54 0.31 -26.04
CA GLN A 116 -11.60 0.79 -24.66
C GLN A 116 -11.52 -0.36 -23.66
N LEU A 117 -12.19 -1.50 -23.93
CA LEU A 117 -12.17 -2.68 -23.07
C LEU A 117 -10.74 -3.23 -22.94
N HIS A 118 -10.00 -3.33 -24.04
CA HIS A 118 -8.60 -3.75 -24.02
C HIS A 118 -7.72 -2.78 -23.22
N THR A 119 -7.89 -1.47 -23.43
CA THR A 119 -7.14 -0.42 -22.71
C THR A 119 -7.42 -0.45 -21.21
N PHE A 120 -8.69 -0.60 -20.86
CA PHE A 120 -9.14 -0.76 -19.48
C PHE A 120 -8.54 -2.00 -18.83
N ASN A 121 -8.68 -3.19 -19.44
CA ASN A 121 -8.16 -4.43 -18.88
C ASN A 121 -6.66 -4.37 -18.63
N HIS A 122 -5.88 -3.88 -19.61
CA HIS A 122 -4.42 -3.75 -19.46
C HIS A 122 -4.04 -2.84 -18.29
N THR A 123 -4.73 -1.71 -18.13
CA THR A 123 -4.44 -0.74 -17.07
C THR A 123 -4.90 -1.25 -15.71
N TYR A 124 -6.07 -1.89 -15.66
CA TYR A 124 -6.65 -2.43 -14.45
C TYR A 124 -5.85 -3.62 -13.91
N ASP A 125 -5.33 -4.50 -14.77
CA ASP A 125 -4.46 -5.60 -14.37
C ASP A 125 -3.18 -5.10 -13.70
N ALA A 126 -2.50 -4.12 -14.31
CA ALA A 126 -1.30 -3.52 -13.73
C ALA A 126 -1.58 -2.84 -12.37
N TYR A 127 -2.76 -2.20 -12.25
CA TYR A 127 -3.22 -1.64 -10.99
C TYR A 127 -3.46 -2.72 -9.91
N ILE A 128 -4.16 -3.81 -10.26
CA ILE A 128 -4.44 -4.93 -9.35
C ILE A 128 -3.16 -5.61 -8.88
N ASP A 129 -2.18 -5.79 -9.76
CA ASP A 129 -0.90 -6.37 -9.39
C ASP A 129 -0.15 -5.48 -8.39
N GLY A 130 -0.18 -4.16 -8.59
CA GLY A 130 0.35 -3.20 -7.63
C GLY A 130 -0.36 -3.27 -6.27
N LEU A 131 -1.68 -3.39 -6.27
CA LEU A 131 -2.48 -3.53 -5.04
C LEU A 131 -2.13 -4.80 -4.29
N ARG A 132 -2.05 -5.94 -4.99
CA ARG A 132 -1.65 -7.22 -4.39
C ARG A 132 -0.26 -7.15 -3.77
N ALA A 133 0.70 -6.52 -4.45
CA ALA A 133 2.05 -6.34 -3.93
C ALA A 133 2.06 -5.50 -2.64
N ALA A 134 1.31 -4.38 -2.64
CA ALA A 134 1.19 -3.52 -1.46
C ALA A 134 0.52 -4.24 -0.27
N GLU A 135 -0.54 -5.00 -0.52
CA GLU A 135 -1.24 -5.79 0.50
C GLU A 135 -0.38 -6.92 1.07
N GLN A 136 0.41 -7.59 0.23
CA GLN A 136 1.35 -8.61 0.69
C GLN A 136 2.46 -8.02 1.56
N GLU A 137 2.97 -6.85 1.19
CA GLU A 137 3.94 -6.11 2.00
C GLU A 137 3.31 -5.63 3.32
N PHE A 138 2.04 -5.20 3.29
CA PHE A 138 1.31 -4.79 4.50
C PHE A 138 1.22 -5.90 5.56
N VAL A 139 0.90 -7.13 5.15
CA VAL A 139 0.89 -8.31 6.04
C VAL A 139 2.29 -8.59 6.62
N THR A 140 3.34 -8.28 5.87
CA THR A 140 4.72 -8.43 6.36
C THR A 140 5.05 -7.37 7.41
N VAL A 141 4.57 -6.15 7.22
CA VAL A 141 4.71 -5.04 8.16
C VAL A 141 3.97 -5.32 9.47
N GLU A 142 2.75 -5.86 9.46
CA GLU A 142 2.04 -6.25 10.69
C GLU A 142 2.87 -7.22 11.54
N LYS A 143 3.45 -8.23 10.92
CA LYS A 143 4.33 -9.19 11.62
C LYS A 143 5.61 -8.55 12.14
N GLN A 144 6.19 -7.62 11.38
CA GLN A 144 7.39 -6.91 11.78
C GLN A 144 7.12 -5.99 12.97
N GLN A 145 5.93 -5.39 13.04
CA GLN A 145 5.49 -4.60 14.19
C GLN A 145 5.47 -5.44 15.47
N GLU A 146 4.77 -6.58 15.45
CA GLU A 146 4.68 -7.48 16.60
C GLU A 146 6.08 -7.94 17.07
N GLN A 147 6.98 -8.25 16.15
CA GLN A 147 8.35 -8.63 16.47
C GLN A 147 9.14 -7.47 17.10
N LEU A 148 9.00 -6.25 16.58
CA LEU A 148 9.67 -5.07 17.12
C LEU A 148 9.16 -4.70 18.50
N GLU A 149 7.84 -4.77 18.74
CA GLU A 149 7.26 -4.55 20.06
C GLU A 149 7.79 -5.56 21.07
N GLN A 150 7.87 -6.85 20.71
CA GLN A 150 8.45 -7.88 21.59
C GLN A 150 9.94 -7.64 21.88
N LEU A 151 10.72 -7.23 20.89
CA LEU A 151 12.13 -6.89 21.06
C LEU A 151 12.30 -5.63 21.93
N PHE A 152 11.42 -4.65 21.76
CA PHE A 152 11.40 -3.43 22.56
C PHE A 152 11.09 -3.75 24.03
N ASP A 153 10.04 -4.52 24.29
CA ASP A 153 9.66 -4.95 25.65
C ASP A 153 10.77 -5.75 26.31
N ALA A 154 11.33 -6.74 25.59
CA ALA A 154 12.44 -7.53 26.10
C ALA A 154 13.68 -6.68 26.40
N PHE A 155 13.98 -5.68 25.56
CA PHE A 155 15.07 -4.75 25.81
C PHE A 155 14.80 -3.91 27.06
N ASN A 156 13.59 -3.34 27.13
CA ASN A 156 13.15 -2.46 28.20
C ASN A 156 13.13 -3.16 29.57
N ASP A 157 12.72 -4.42 29.62
CA ASP A 157 12.60 -5.19 30.86
C ASP A 157 13.95 -5.71 31.38
N ASN A 158 14.87 -6.07 30.48
CA ASN A 158 16.11 -6.77 30.85
C ASN A 158 17.35 -5.88 30.87
N TYR A 159 17.35 -4.76 30.15
CA TYR A 159 18.52 -3.89 30.04
C TYR A 159 18.21 -2.48 30.53
N PHE A 160 17.04 -1.91 30.25
CA PHE A 160 16.71 -0.54 30.69
C PHE A 160 16.18 -0.45 32.13
N SER A 161 15.11 -1.18 32.45
CA SER A 161 14.48 -1.16 33.78
C SER A 161 15.40 -1.64 34.93
N PRO A 162 16.29 -2.63 34.73
CA PRO A 162 17.22 -3.07 35.78
C PRO A 162 18.31 -2.04 36.11
N ILE A 163 18.75 -1.23 35.14
CA ILE A 163 19.69 -0.12 35.36
C ILE A 163 19.09 0.91 36.35
N ILE A 164 17.77 1.09 36.33
CA ILE A 164 17.04 2.04 37.21
C ILE A 164 16.70 1.44 38.60
N ARG A 165 16.61 0.11 38.73
CA ARG A 165 16.05 -0.57 39.93
C ARG A 165 17.05 -0.93 41.03
N ASP A 166 18.36 -1.06 40.77
CA ASP A 166 19.37 -1.35 41.81
C ASP A 166 20.01 -0.09 42.40
N TYR A 167 19.17 0.82 42.90
CA TYR A 167 19.61 2.02 43.62
C TYR A 167 20.36 1.70 44.94
N ASN A 168 20.11 0.53 45.54
CA ASN A 168 20.63 0.19 46.86
C ASN A 168 22.05 -0.40 46.83
N ASN A 169 22.48 -1.03 45.74
CA ASN A 169 23.85 -1.53 45.60
C ASN A 169 24.74 -0.68 44.68
N MET A 170 24.18 0.35 44.03
CA MET A 170 24.86 1.33 43.16
C MET A 170 26.15 0.82 42.49
N GLU A 171 26.03 -0.06 41.51
CA GLU A 171 26.83 0.09 40.29
C GLU A 171 25.98 0.88 39.29
N ILE A 172 25.65 2.12 39.66
CA ILE A 172 25.13 3.08 38.69
C ILE A 172 26.33 3.50 37.86
N ASP A 173 26.64 2.75 36.81
CA ASP A 173 27.48 3.30 35.74
C ASP A 173 26.57 4.21 34.92
N THR A 174 26.42 5.45 35.41
CA THR A 174 25.78 6.56 34.70
C THR A 174 26.56 6.85 33.42
N CYS A 175 26.39 6.04 32.39
CA CYS A 175 26.98 6.32 31.08
C CYS A 175 25.84 6.52 30.07
N SER A 176 25.41 7.78 29.95
CA SER A 176 24.81 8.41 28.76
C SER A 176 23.54 7.83 28.11
N LEU A 177 23.07 6.64 28.50
CA LEU A 177 21.99 5.94 27.80
C LEU A 177 20.58 6.35 28.22
N ASP A 178 20.38 6.99 29.37
CA ASP A 178 19.03 7.35 29.87
C ASP A 178 18.34 8.40 28.97
N GLU A 179 19.04 9.47 28.57
CA GLU A 179 18.48 10.48 27.65
C GLU A 179 18.33 9.93 26.23
N ASP A 180 19.38 9.28 25.70
CA ASP A 180 19.38 8.71 24.34
C ASP A 180 18.31 7.60 24.18
N PHE A 181 18.00 6.83 25.22
CA PHE A 181 16.99 5.77 25.18
C PHE A 181 15.56 6.28 25.41
N GLU A 182 15.35 7.28 26.28
CA GLU A 182 14.04 7.95 26.35
C GLU A 182 13.70 8.66 25.02
N ASP A 183 14.69 9.24 24.35
CA ASP A 183 14.54 9.78 22.99
C ASP A 183 14.21 8.65 21.98
N PHE A 184 14.91 7.51 22.04
CA PHE A 184 14.60 6.35 21.19
C PHE A 184 13.17 5.82 21.44
N ARG A 185 12.75 5.73 22.70
CA ARG A 185 11.38 5.37 23.08
C ARG A 185 10.36 6.33 22.49
N GLY A 186 10.62 7.64 22.55
CA GLY A 186 9.80 8.65 21.89
C GLY A 186 9.68 8.40 20.38
N VAL A 187 10.80 8.17 19.70
CA VAL A 187 10.81 7.86 18.25
C VAL A 187 10.09 6.54 17.94
N PHE A 188 10.18 5.55 18.81
CA PHE A 188 9.46 4.28 18.66
C PHE A 188 7.95 4.45 18.86
N CYS A 189 7.52 5.31 19.78
CA CYS A 189 6.12 5.71 19.90
C CYS A 189 5.63 6.45 18.64
N ASP A 190 6.41 7.40 18.12
CA ASP A 190 6.07 8.11 16.87
C ASP A 190 5.93 7.15 15.68
N LEU A 191 6.72 6.08 15.65
CA LEU A 191 6.66 5.02 14.65
C LEU A 191 5.33 4.25 14.72
N ILE A 192 4.88 3.90 15.93
CA ILE A 192 3.59 3.25 16.16
C ILE A 192 2.43 4.17 15.75
N GLU A 193 2.50 5.46 16.13
CA GLU A 193 1.51 6.46 15.70
C GLU A 193 1.48 6.64 14.19
N PHE A 194 2.63 6.47 13.51
CA PHE A 194 2.69 6.51 12.06
C PHE A 194 2.01 5.28 11.44
N THR A 195 2.06 4.12 12.08
CA THR A 195 1.31 2.93 11.65
C THR A 195 -0.19 3.18 11.63
N ASP A 196 -0.74 3.85 12.66
CA ASP A 196 -2.17 4.22 12.70
C ASP A 196 -2.58 5.06 11.48
N LYS A 197 -1.76 6.04 11.10
CA LYS A 197 -2.00 6.85 9.89
C LYS A 197 -2.00 6.02 8.61
N ILE A 198 -1.21 4.94 8.57
CA ILE A 198 -1.19 4.02 7.43
C ILE A 198 -2.45 3.16 7.41
N TYR A 199 -2.93 2.67 8.56
CA TYR A 199 -4.22 1.96 8.63
C TYR A 199 -5.36 2.84 8.11
N GLU A 200 -5.40 4.11 8.51
CA GLU A 200 -6.38 5.08 8.03
C GLU A 200 -6.28 5.30 6.51
N ALA A 201 -5.07 5.55 5.99
CA ALA A 201 -4.84 5.75 4.56
C ALA A 201 -5.22 4.51 3.74
N ARG A 202 -4.86 3.32 4.23
CA ARG A 202 -5.21 2.03 3.60
C ARG A 202 -6.72 1.81 3.59
N ALA A 203 -7.41 2.05 4.69
CA ALA A 203 -8.86 1.89 4.77
C ALA A 203 -9.59 2.79 3.76
N ALA A 204 -9.23 4.08 3.72
CA ALA A 204 -9.79 5.02 2.76
C ALA A 204 -9.52 4.62 1.30
N PHE A 205 -8.31 4.10 1.02
CA PHE A 205 -7.96 3.61 -0.30
C PHE A 205 -8.78 2.36 -0.69
N LEU A 206 -8.90 1.37 0.19
CA LEU A 206 -9.63 0.13 -0.06
C LEU A 206 -11.13 0.37 -0.26
N ASP A 207 -11.72 1.31 0.47
CA ASP A 207 -13.11 1.71 0.24
C ASP A 207 -13.34 2.21 -1.18
N GLN A 208 -12.42 3.04 -1.71
CA GLN A 208 -12.52 3.53 -3.09
C GLN A 208 -12.28 2.42 -4.11
N HIS A 209 -11.33 1.51 -3.84
CA HIS A 209 -11.11 0.31 -4.65
C HIS A 209 -12.38 -0.55 -4.75
N ILE A 210 -13.03 -0.83 -3.63
CA ILE A 210 -14.26 -1.65 -3.58
C ILE A 210 -15.38 -0.99 -4.41
N GLN A 211 -15.53 0.34 -4.30
CA GLN A 211 -16.52 1.07 -5.09
C GLN A 211 -16.26 0.95 -6.60
N LEU A 212 -15.01 1.12 -7.04
CA LEU A 212 -14.63 0.96 -8.44
C LEU A 212 -14.83 -0.50 -8.89
N HIS A 213 -14.40 -1.47 -8.09
CA HIS A 213 -14.53 -2.90 -8.40
C HIS A 213 -15.99 -3.32 -8.61
N ASN A 214 -16.91 -2.85 -7.76
CA ASN A 214 -18.33 -3.13 -7.90
C ASN A 214 -18.91 -2.58 -9.21
N LYS A 215 -18.53 -1.34 -9.58
CA LYS A 215 -18.96 -0.75 -10.87
C LYS A 215 -18.43 -1.54 -12.07
N ILE A 216 -17.19 -2.03 -11.98
CA ILE A 216 -16.58 -2.86 -13.02
C ILE A 216 -17.36 -4.17 -13.18
N ALA A 217 -17.70 -4.83 -12.07
CA ALA A 217 -18.45 -6.09 -12.09
C ALA A 217 -19.86 -5.91 -12.69
N GLU A 218 -20.52 -4.78 -12.43
CA GLU A 218 -21.80 -4.43 -13.05
C GLU A 218 -21.65 -4.25 -14.57
N LEU A 219 -20.68 -3.44 -15.02
CA LEU A 219 -20.47 -3.17 -16.44
C LEU A 219 -20.01 -4.41 -17.22
N ASP A 220 -19.19 -5.27 -16.63
CA ASP A 220 -18.75 -6.53 -17.25
C ASP A 220 -19.94 -7.44 -17.57
N LYS A 221 -20.87 -7.59 -16.61
CA LYS A 221 -22.12 -8.34 -16.82
C LYS A 221 -22.94 -7.75 -17.97
N ASP A 222 -23.03 -6.44 -18.04
CA ASP A 222 -23.80 -5.72 -19.05
C ASP A 222 -23.16 -5.83 -20.45
N ILE A 223 -21.83 -5.74 -20.54
CA ILE A 223 -21.07 -5.94 -21.79
C ILE A 223 -21.20 -7.40 -22.28
N VAL A 224 -21.10 -8.39 -21.39
CA VAL A 224 -21.30 -9.81 -21.74
C VAL A 224 -22.70 -10.06 -22.29
N ALA A 225 -23.73 -9.49 -21.65
CA ALA A 225 -25.10 -9.58 -22.12
C ALA A 225 -25.28 -8.94 -23.50
N LEU A 226 -24.63 -7.79 -23.74
CA LEU A 226 -24.66 -7.08 -25.01
C LEU A 226 -24.08 -7.94 -26.15
N PHE A 227 -22.89 -8.52 -25.95
CA PHE A 227 -22.27 -9.38 -26.97
C PHE A 227 -23.06 -10.68 -27.20
N ALA A 228 -23.71 -11.23 -26.17
CA ALA A 228 -24.59 -12.38 -26.33
C ALA A 228 -25.84 -12.05 -27.20
N ALA A 229 -26.42 -10.85 -27.01
CA ALA A 229 -27.52 -10.37 -27.85
C ALA A 229 -27.08 -10.16 -29.31
N ILE A 230 -25.93 -9.49 -29.51
CA ILE A 230 -25.35 -9.26 -30.86
C ILE A 230 -25.10 -10.57 -31.62
N ASN A 231 -24.61 -11.60 -30.94
CA ASN A 231 -24.29 -12.89 -31.57
C ASN A 231 -25.52 -13.80 -31.79
N GLY A 232 -26.71 -13.38 -31.33
CA GLY A 232 -27.92 -14.20 -31.41
C GLY A 232 -27.93 -15.39 -30.43
N ASP A 233 -27.09 -15.35 -29.39
CA ASP A 233 -26.99 -16.37 -28.34
C ASP A 233 -27.99 -16.12 -27.18
N ALA A 234 -28.79 -15.05 -27.27
CA ALA A 234 -29.84 -14.73 -26.31
C ALA A 234 -31.05 -15.66 -26.51
N ASN A 235 -31.26 -16.60 -25.58
CA ASN A 235 -32.48 -17.43 -25.50
C ASN A 235 -33.73 -16.61 -25.16
#